data_AF-A0A1I4NDZ5-F1
#
_entry.id   AF-A0A1I4NDZ5-F1
#
_cell.length_a   1.000
_cell.length_b   1.000
_cell.length_c   1.000
_cell.angle_alpha   90.00
_cell.angle_beta   90.00
_cell.angle_gamma   90.00
#
_symmetry.space_group_name_H-M   'P 1'
#
loop_
_entity.id
_entity.type
_entity.pdbx_description
1 polymer ?
#
loop_
_entity_poly.entity_id
_entity_poly.type
_entity_poly.pdbx_seq_one_letter_code
_entity_poly.pdbx_strand_id
1 'polypeptide(L)'
;MKCWICKRQARGYWHTDGRHKTGDPRRYPLDWVFCSRRCQDIFHKLYANWADATQFGKEIVMIDASDMEIVAMKQCLKAFGQTAEMIGFDKPLGAYSQDEALQVIDAIVSCYTEAMTDAHEAAKFPPMQGLSKSVGDPFADLQNDLPWEEQT
;
A
#
# COMPACT_ATOMS: atom_id res chain seq x y z
N MET A 1 10.92 -9.84 -30.17
CA MET A 1 11.44 -9.22 -28.93
C MET A 1 10.53 -9.54 -27.77
N LYS A 2 11.07 -9.71 -26.56
CA LYS A 2 10.31 -10.07 -25.36
C LYS A 2 9.94 -8.80 -24.57
N CYS A 3 8.78 -8.82 -23.92
CA CYS A 3 8.33 -7.76 -23.04
C CYS A 3 9.33 -7.56 -21.90
N TRP A 4 9.73 -6.31 -21.66
CA TRP A 4 10.72 -6.00 -20.64
C TRP A 4 10.24 -6.40 -19.23
N ILE A 5 8.95 -6.19 -18.93
CA ILE A 5 8.31 -6.48 -17.64
C ILE A 5 8.05 -7.98 -17.44
N CYS A 6 7.20 -8.60 -18.25
CA CYS A 6 6.71 -9.96 -17.98
C CYS A 6 7.35 -11.06 -18.88
N LYS A 7 8.32 -10.69 -19.71
CA LYS A 7 9.07 -11.58 -20.63
C LYS A 7 8.24 -12.32 -21.70
N ARG A 8 6.92 -12.10 -21.79
CA ARG A 8 6.05 -12.58 -22.89
C ARG A 8 6.38 -11.91 -24.22
N GLN A 9 5.90 -12.43 -25.33
CA GLN A 9 6.06 -11.78 -26.64
C GLN A 9 5.51 -10.34 -26.64
N ALA A 10 6.32 -9.37 -27.07
CA ALA A 10 5.90 -7.98 -27.16
C ALA A 10 4.87 -7.77 -28.29
N ARG A 11 3.95 -6.81 -28.11
CA ARG A 11 2.80 -6.57 -29.00
C ARG A 11 2.75 -5.13 -29.53
N GLY A 12 3.91 -4.51 -29.76
CA GLY A 12 4.00 -3.17 -30.36
C GLY A 12 3.89 -2.00 -29.39
N TYR A 13 3.84 -2.24 -28.08
CA TYR A 13 3.99 -1.18 -27.08
C TYR A 13 5.48 -0.91 -26.82
N TRP A 14 5.89 0.35 -26.67
CA TRP A 14 7.26 0.74 -26.35
C TRP A 14 7.34 2.02 -25.51
N HIS A 15 8.52 2.34 -25.00
CA HIS A 15 8.80 3.62 -24.35
C HIS A 15 9.69 4.50 -25.23
N THR A 16 9.44 5.81 -25.18
CA THR A 16 10.28 6.83 -25.84
C THR A 16 10.80 7.77 -24.78
N ASP A 17 12.13 7.83 -24.61
CA ASP A 17 12.74 8.72 -23.61
C ASP A 17 12.80 10.16 -24.13
N GLY A 18 11.82 10.98 -23.72
CA GLY A 18 11.71 12.38 -24.10
C GLY A 18 12.88 13.26 -23.67
N ARG A 19 13.77 12.80 -22.77
CA ARG A 19 14.96 13.54 -22.34
C ARG A 19 16.02 13.66 -23.45
N HIS A 20 15.99 12.76 -24.42
CA HIS A 20 16.91 12.73 -25.55
C HIS A 20 16.31 13.43 -26.78
N LYS A 21 17.15 14.06 -27.61
CA LYS A 21 16.71 14.76 -28.83
C LYS A 21 16.18 13.78 -29.88
N THR A 22 15.28 14.24 -30.75
CA THR A 22 14.79 13.46 -31.89
C THR A 22 15.97 13.09 -32.79
N GLY A 23 16.26 11.79 -32.91
CA GLY A 23 17.43 11.27 -33.66
C GLY A 23 18.55 10.69 -32.79
N ASP A 24 18.54 10.91 -31.47
CA ASP A 24 19.44 10.22 -30.54
C ASP A 24 18.99 8.76 -30.37
N PRO A 25 19.85 7.75 -30.61
CA PRO A 25 19.50 6.34 -30.40
C PRO A 25 18.99 6.03 -28.99
N ARG A 26 19.43 6.79 -27.98
CA ARG A 26 19.00 6.63 -26.57
C ARG A 26 17.55 7.03 -26.35
N ARG A 27 16.96 7.81 -27.26
CA ARG A 27 15.53 8.18 -27.24
C ARG A 27 14.62 6.99 -27.51
N TYR A 28 15.09 6.01 -28.28
CA TYR A 28 14.30 4.85 -28.69
C TYR A 28 15.02 3.53 -28.36
N PRO A 29 15.20 3.19 -27.06
CA PRO A 29 15.83 1.92 -26.71
C PRO A 29 15.01 0.74 -27.24
N LEU A 30 15.62 -0.09 -28.08
CA LEU A 30 14.96 -1.22 -28.74
C LEU A 30 14.43 -2.25 -27.73
N ASP A 31 15.05 -2.35 -26.56
CA ASP A 31 14.69 -3.33 -25.54
C ASP A 31 13.46 -2.94 -24.70
N TRP A 32 13.02 -1.69 -24.77
CA TRP A 32 11.89 -1.17 -23.99
C TRP A 32 10.57 -1.38 -24.71
N VAL A 33 10.24 -2.66 -24.92
CA VAL A 33 8.99 -3.10 -25.55
C VAL A 33 8.10 -3.87 -24.58
N PHE A 34 6.78 -3.82 -24.79
CA PHE A 34 5.79 -4.40 -23.87
C PHE A 34 4.72 -5.24 -24.59
N CYS A 35 4.15 -6.21 -23.87
CA CYS A 35 3.10 -7.08 -24.39
C CYS A 35 1.68 -6.53 -24.20
N SER A 36 1.51 -5.50 -23.37
CA SER A 36 0.22 -4.91 -23.02
C SER A 36 0.38 -3.49 -22.49
N ARG A 37 -0.71 -2.72 -22.50
CA ARG A 37 -0.76 -1.38 -21.89
C ARG A 37 -0.43 -1.42 -20.39
N ARG A 38 -0.93 -2.42 -19.67
CA ARG A 38 -0.61 -2.63 -18.24
C ARG A 38 0.89 -2.75 -17.98
N CYS A 39 1.61 -3.53 -18.79
CA CYS A 39 3.07 -3.65 -18.65
C CYS A 39 3.79 -2.34 -18.98
N GLN A 40 3.31 -1.59 -19.98
CA GLN A 40 3.85 -0.28 -20.31
C GLN A 40 3.65 0.72 -19.15
N ASP A 41 2.47 0.76 -18.54
CA ASP A 41 2.15 1.68 -17.45
C ASP A 41 2.99 1.36 -16.19
N ILE A 42 3.19 0.07 -15.87
CA ILE A 42 4.09 -0.35 -14.78
C ILE A 42 5.51 0.16 -15.04
N PHE A 43 6.02 -0.02 -16.27
CA PHE A 43 7.33 0.49 -16.63
C PHE A 43 7.41 2.02 -16.48
N HIS A 44 6.41 2.77 -16.95
CA HIS A 44 6.39 4.23 -16.83
C HIS A 44 6.41 4.70 -15.37
N LYS A 45 5.71 4.01 -14.47
CA LYS A 45 5.77 4.32 -13.03
C LYS A 45 7.18 4.12 -12.47
N LEU A 46 7.77 2.95 -12.72
CA LEU A 46 9.14 2.65 -12.27
C LEU A 46 10.17 3.63 -12.85
N TYR A 47 9.99 3.97 -14.12
CA TYR A 47 10.87 4.88 -14.85
C TYR A 47 10.76 6.33 -14.36
N ALA A 48 9.54 6.81 -14.09
CA ALA A 48 9.32 8.13 -13.50
C ALA A 48 9.96 8.24 -12.11
N ASN A 49 9.73 7.24 -11.25
CA ASN A 49 10.34 7.20 -9.92
C ASN A 49 11.87 7.20 -9.98
N TRP A 50 12.46 6.42 -10.90
CA TRP A 50 13.91 6.41 -11.11
C TRP A 50 14.42 7.74 -11.68
N ALA A 51 13.71 8.34 -12.64
CA ALA A 51 14.07 9.63 -13.21
C ALA A 51 14.06 10.73 -12.13
N ASP A 52 13.02 10.76 -11.29
CA ASP A 52 12.90 11.70 -10.18
C ASP A 52 13.99 11.51 -9.13
N ALA A 53 14.32 10.27 -8.78
CA ALA A 53 15.40 9.97 -7.86
C ALA A 53 16.77 10.40 -8.40
N THR A 54 17.02 10.15 -9.69
CA THR A 54 18.28 10.49 -10.34
C THR A 54 18.42 12.00 -10.55
N GLN A 55 17.34 12.71 -10.85
CA GLN A 55 17.35 14.13 -11.14
C GLN A 55 17.26 15.01 -9.89
N PHE A 56 16.48 14.59 -8.88
CA PHE A 56 16.18 15.40 -7.70
C PHE A 56 16.74 14.80 -6.39
N GLY A 57 17.45 13.67 -6.44
CA GLY A 57 18.00 13.02 -5.24
C GLY A 57 16.93 12.53 -4.26
N LYS A 58 15.68 12.37 -4.72
CA LYS A 58 14.59 11.86 -3.88
C LYS A 58 14.84 10.37 -3.61
N GLU A 59 14.87 9.98 -2.35
CA GLU A 59 14.76 8.57 -1.99
C GLU A 59 13.44 8.03 -2.56
N ILE A 60 13.54 6.99 -3.39
CA ILE A 60 12.37 6.25 -3.86
C ILE A 60 11.86 5.50 -2.64
N VAL A 61 10.77 5.99 -2.05
CA VAL A 61 10.06 5.26 -1.00
C VAL A 61 9.63 3.94 -1.62
N MET A 62 10.25 2.83 -1.20
CA MET A 62 10.04 1.49 -1.76
C MET A 62 8.60 0.98 -1.56
N ILE A 63 7.81 1.71 -0.78
CA ILE A 63 6.39 1.51 -0.55
C ILE A 63 5.70 2.80 -1.01
N ASP A 64 4.94 2.72 -2.10
CA ASP A 64 3.98 3.77 -2.49
C ASP A 64 2.79 3.64 -1.54
N ALA A 65 3.02 4.00 -0.26
CA ALA A 65 2.02 3.92 0.79
C ALA A 65 0.89 4.87 0.43
N SER A 66 -0.32 4.33 0.35
CA SER A 66 -1.53 5.12 0.12
C SER A 66 -1.74 6.13 1.25
N ASP A 67 -2.53 7.18 0.96
CA ASP A 67 -2.82 8.22 1.95
C ASP A 67 -3.39 7.65 3.27
N MET A 68 -4.20 6.57 3.18
CA MET A 68 -4.73 5.88 4.36
C MET A 68 -3.63 5.19 5.17
N GLU A 69 -2.68 4.52 4.50
CA GLU A 69 -1.57 3.83 5.16
C GLU A 69 -0.63 4.84 5.82
N ILE A 70 -0.39 6.01 5.20
CA ILE A 70 0.40 7.09 5.79
C ILE A 70 -0.26 7.63 7.06
N VAL A 71 -1.59 7.80 7.06
CA VAL A 71 -2.33 8.25 8.25
C VAL A 71 -2.27 7.19 9.36
N ALA A 72 -2.47 5.92 9.03
CA ALA A 72 -2.34 4.81 9.99
C ALA A 72 -0.93 4.73 10.60
N MET A 73 0.12 4.86 9.79
CA MET A 73 1.51 4.91 10.28
C MET A 73 1.74 6.08 11.24
N LYS A 74 1.19 7.26 10.98
CA LYS A 74 1.30 8.41 11.88
C LYS A 74 0.59 8.19 13.21
N GLN A 75 -0.55 7.48 13.20
CA GLN A 75 -1.29 7.14 14.43
C GLN A 75 -0.49 6.18 15.33
N CYS A 76 0.29 5.28 14.73
CA CYS A 76 1.14 4.33 15.45
C CYS A 76 2.23 5.00 16.31
N LEU A 77 2.61 6.25 16.03
CA LEU A 77 3.61 6.99 16.82
C LEU A 77 3.22 7.09 18.30
N LYS A 78 1.91 7.15 18.60
CA LYS A 78 1.40 7.19 19.97
C LYS A 78 1.57 5.84 20.67
N ALA A 79 1.14 4.75 20.03
CA ALA A 79 1.27 3.39 20.57
C ALA A 79 2.73 3.00 20.78
N PHE A 80 3.60 3.42 19.85
CA PHE A 80 5.05 3.29 19.98
C PHE A 80 5.57 4.01 21.23
N GLY A 81 5.24 5.30 21.40
CA GLY A 81 5.70 6.08 22.55
C GLY A 81 5.27 5.50 23.90
N GLN A 82 4.03 5.00 24.00
CA GLN A 82 3.52 4.37 25.23
C GLN A 82 4.26 3.08 25.57
N THR A 83 4.51 2.23 24.58
CA THR A 83 5.24 0.97 24.76
C THR A 83 6.71 1.24 25.10
N ALA A 84 7.31 2.22 24.42
CA ALA A 84 8.65 2.72 24.69
C ALA A 84 8.81 3.25 26.12
N GLU A 85 7.83 4.02 26.62
CA GLU A 85 7.82 4.54 27.99
C GLU A 85 7.71 3.41 29.02
N MET A 86 6.87 2.40 28.77
CA MET A 86 6.74 1.22 29.64
C MET A 86 8.03 0.39 29.74
N ILE A 87 8.75 0.21 28.62
CA ILE A 87 10.00 -0.56 28.57
C ILE A 87 11.17 0.25 29.15
N GLY A 88 11.09 1.58 29.12
CA GLY A 88 12.18 2.48 29.46
C GLY A 88 13.08 2.70 28.24
N PHE A 89 12.89 3.85 27.57
CA PHE A 89 13.60 4.23 26.34
C PHE A 89 15.04 4.72 26.58
N ASP A 90 15.58 4.44 27.77
CA ASP A 90 16.92 4.87 28.20
C ASP A 90 18.05 4.03 27.58
N LYS A 91 17.71 2.83 27.08
CA LYS A 91 18.65 1.95 26.38
C LYS A 91 18.46 2.03 24.86
N PRO A 92 19.53 1.90 24.07
CA PRO A 92 19.41 1.88 22.61
C PRO A 92 18.62 0.64 22.16
N LEU A 93 17.89 0.75 21.04
CA LEU A 93 17.11 -0.35 20.45
C LEU A 93 17.93 -1.63 20.23
N GLY A 94 19.23 -1.53 19.98
CA GLY A 94 20.13 -2.69 19.85
C GLY A 94 20.40 -3.46 21.15
N ALA A 95 20.02 -2.92 22.31
CA ALA A 95 20.15 -3.57 23.62
C ALA A 95 18.82 -4.12 24.15
N TYR A 96 17.74 -4.06 23.34
CA TYR A 96 16.45 -4.63 23.71
C TYR A 96 16.54 -6.15 23.71
N SER A 97 15.90 -6.79 24.68
CA SER A 97 15.66 -8.23 24.62
C SER A 97 14.68 -8.54 23.50
N GLN A 98 14.64 -9.80 23.06
CA GLN A 98 13.69 -10.24 22.05
C GLN A 98 12.24 -9.94 22.47
N ASP A 99 11.90 -10.15 23.74
CA ASP A 99 10.55 -9.94 24.26
C ASP A 99 10.16 -8.46 24.23
N GLU A 100 11.08 -7.56 24.55
CA GLU A 100 10.87 -6.11 24.50
C GLU A 100 10.70 -5.62 23.06
N ALA A 101 11.50 -6.14 22.14
CA ALA A 101 11.36 -5.83 20.72
C ALA A 101 10.02 -6.32 20.15
N LEU A 102 9.62 -7.53 20.53
CA LEU A 102 8.32 -8.09 20.12
C LEU A 102 7.15 -7.27 20.67
N GLN A 103 7.22 -6.78 21.91
CA GLN A 103 6.18 -5.89 22.47
C GLN A 103 6.01 -4.61 21.65
N VAL A 104 7.12 -3.98 21.25
CA VAL A 104 7.07 -2.76 20.41
C VAL A 104 6.47 -3.06 19.04
N ILE A 105 6.87 -4.17 18.41
CA ILE A 105 6.35 -4.58 17.10
C ILE A 105 4.84 -4.87 17.20
N ASP A 106 4.42 -5.62 18.22
CA ASP A 106 3.03 -5.99 18.44
C ASP A 106 2.14 -4.76 18.65
N ALA A 107 2.59 -3.79 19.44
CA ALA A 107 1.87 -2.54 19.65
C ALA A 107 1.71 -1.71 18.37
N ILE A 108 2.76 -1.64 17.54
CA ILE A 108 2.71 -0.92 16.26
C ILE A 108 1.77 -1.64 15.28
N VAL A 109 1.92 -2.95 15.11
CA VAL A 109 1.13 -3.72 14.14
C VAL A 109 -0.33 -3.72 14.54
N SER A 110 -0.64 -3.93 15.82
CA SER A 110 -2.02 -3.87 16.33
C SER A 110 -2.66 -2.51 16.05
N CYS A 111 -1.99 -1.42 16.45
CA CYS A 111 -2.49 -0.06 16.20
C CYS A 111 -2.67 0.23 14.70
N TYR A 112 -1.73 -0.22 13.86
CA TYR A 112 -1.83 -0.04 12.41
C TYR A 112 -3.03 -0.80 11.84
N THR A 113 -3.25 -2.04 12.26
CA THR A 113 -4.38 -2.86 11.78
C THR A 113 -5.73 -2.31 12.22
N GLU A 114 -5.83 -1.80 13.45
CA GLU A 114 -7.02 -1.12 13.96
C GLU A 114 -7.29 0.15 13.15
N ALA A 115 -6.29 1.03 12.99
CA ALA A 115 -6.40 2.26 12.21
C ALA A 115 -6.83 2.01 10.76
N MET A 116 -6.30 0.96 10.13
CA MET A 116 -6.68 0.57 8.77
C MET A 116 -8.11 0.03 8.72
N THR A 117 -8.53 -0.75 9.73
CA THR A 117 -9.90 -1.27 9.84
C THR A 117 -10.90 -0.11 9.99
N ASP A 118 -10.65 0.82 10.91
CA ASP A 118 -11.47 2.02 11.12
C ASP A 118 -11.57 2.87 9.84
N ALA A 119 -10.45 3.07 9.15
CA ALA A 119 -10.41 3.81 7.89
C ALA A 119 -11.21 3.10 6.79
N HIS A 120 -11.13 1.77 6.71
CA HIS A 120 -11.91 0.98 5.77
C HIS A 120 -13.41 1.00 6.08
N GLU A 121 -13.80 0.91 7.36
CA GLU A 121 -15.19 1.04 7.79
C GLU A 121 -15.77 2.42 7.47
N ALA A 122 -15.01 3.49 7.73
CA ALA A 122 -15.39 4.85 7.40
C ALA A 122 -15.49 5.09 5.89
N ALA A 123 -14.64 4.45 5.09
CA ALA A 123 -14.62 4.57 3.63
C ALA A 123 -15.64 3.65 2.93
N LYS A 124 -16.22 2.66 3.61
CA LYS A 124 -17.14 1.65 3.04
C LYS A 124 -18.41 2.27 2.45
N PHE A 125 -18.81 3.46 2.91
CA PHE A 125 -20.00 4.15 2.42
C PHE A 125 -19.68 5.60 2.02
N PRO A 126 -20.05 6.05 0.81
CA PRO A 126 -20.02 7.49 0.51
C PRO A 126 -20.91 8.23 1.52
N PRO A 127 -20.63 9.50 1.86
CA PRO A 127 -21.45 10.26 2.79
C PRO A 127 -22.88 10.41 2.25
N MET A 128 -23.76 9.48 2.64
CA MET A 128 -25.17 9.51 2.29
C MET A 128 -25.88 10.41 3.29
N GLN A 129 -26.31 11.57 2.81
CA GLN A 129 -27.01 12.56 3.61
C GLN A 129 -28.38 11.99 4.02
N GLY A 130 -28.56 11.63 5.30
CA GLY A 130 -29.87 11.31 5.88
C GLY A 130 -30.14 9.86 6.29
N LEU A 131 -29.19 8.94 6.25
CA LEU A 131 -29.36 7.61 6.87
C LEU A 131 -28.59 7.50 8.19
N SER A 132 -29.25 7.01 9.24
CA SER A 132 -28.59 6.54 10.46
C SER A 132 -27.76 5.29 10.17
N LYS A 133 -26.69 5.09 10.98
CA LYS A 133 -25.68 4.04 10.91
C LYS A 133 -26.11 2.79 10.13
N SER A 134 -25.35 2.47 9.08
CA SER A 134 -25.49 1.22 8.33
C SER A 134 -25.38 0.04 9.28
N VAL A 135 -26.33 -0.90 9.20
CA VAL A 135 -26.23 -2.20 9.86
C VAL A 135 -25.01 -2.91 9.26
N GLY A 136 -23.93 -3.00 10.02
CA GLY A 136 -22.65 -3.56 9.58
C GLY A 136 -22.59 -5.09 9.63
N ASP A 137 -23.68 -5.74 10.04
CA ASP A 137 -23.76 -7.18 10.18
C ASP A 137 -24.27 -7.83 8.87
N PRO A 138 -23.39 -8.53 8.12
CA PRO A 138 -23.76 -9.24 6.89
C PRO A 138 -24.67 -10.46 7.13
N PHE A 139 -25.05 -10.74 8.38
CA PHE A 139 -25.98 -11.80 8.76
C PHE A 139 -27.23 -11.28 9.49
N ALA A 140 -27.47 -9.96 9.51
CA ALA A 140 -28.66 -9.39 10.17
C ALA A 140 -29.98 -9.88 9.56
N ASP A 141 -29.95 -10.32 8.31
CA ASP A 141 -31.03 -10.95 7.55
C ASP A 141 -31.16 -12.46 7.80
N LEU A 142 -30.15 -13.11 8.37
CA LEU A 142 -30.11 -14.56 8.58
C LEU A 142 -31.06 -15.06 9.68
N GLN A 143 -31.54 -14.19 10.56
CA GLN A 143 -32.51 -14.55 11.62
C GLN A 143 -33.84 -15.11 11.09
N ASN A 144 -34.19 -14.84 9.82
CA ASN A 144 -35.41 -15.35 9.20
C ASN A 144 -35.17 -16.52 8.22
N ASP A 145 -33.91 -16.94 8.04
CA ASP A 145 -33.49 -17.89 6.99
C ASP A 145 -32.91 -19.21 7.55
N LEU A 146 -33.18 -19.54 8.82
CA LEU A 146 -32.80 -20.83 9.42
C LEU A 146 -33.98 -21.81 9.40
N PRO A 147 -34.14 -22.63 8.34
CA PRO A 147 -35.30 -23.52 8.17
C PRO A 147 -35.41 -24.66 9.18
N TRP A 148 -34.54 -24.73 10.18
CA TRP A 148 -34.51 -25.78 11.22
C TRP A 148 -34.77 -25.27 12.64
N GLU A 149 -35.14 -23.99 12.83
CA GLU A 149 -35.50 -23.47 14.17
C GLU A 149 -36.98 -23.61 14.52
N GLU A 150 -37.83 -24.15 13.64
CA GLU A 150 -39.17 -24.61 14.03
C GLU A 150 -39.17 -26.10 14.37
N GLN A 151 -39.01 -26.42 15.66
CA GLN A 151 -39.86 -27.36 16.42
C GLN A 151 -39.17 -27.87 17.70
N THR A 152 -39.45 -27.20 18.82
CA THR A 152 -39.71 -27.84 20.12
C THR A 152 -40.77 -27.05 20.87
#